data_AF-A0AA43TVN4-F1
#
_entry.id   AF-A0AA43TVN4-F1
#
_cell.length_a   1.000
_cell.length_b   1.000
_cell.length_c   1.000
_cell.angle_alpha   90.00
_cell.angle_beta   90.00
_cell.angle_gamma   90.00
#
_symmetry.space_group_name_H-M   'P 1'
#
loop_
_entity.id
_entity.type
_entity.pdbx_description
1 polymer ?
#
loop_
_entity_poly.entity_id
_entity_poly.type
_entity_poly.pdbx_seq_one_letter_code
_entity_poly.pdbx_strand_id
1 'polypeptide(L)'
;MESDPGFQAALEEAKSSFKEGGVPIGACLVGADGTILGTGHNMRVQKGSATLHVWNPCDMCTGACVMYKVARVVIGENKTFIGGEAYLKQRGIKVDVLENEECKKLMQQFIEQNLDVW
;
A
#
# COMPACT_ATOMS: atom_id res chain seq x y z
N MET A 1 -15.47 5.10 -2.69
CA MET A 1 -14.28 4.32 -2.32
C MET A 1 -13.09 5.23 -2.08
N GLU A 2 -12.84 6.27 -2.89
CA GLU A 2 -11.81 7.26 -2.54
C GLU A 2 -12.14 8.02 -1.24
N SER A 3 -13.41 8.29 -0.95
CA SER A 3 -13.86 8.84 0.33
C SER A 3 -13.91 7.83 1.49
N ASP A 4 -13.44 6.60 1.28
CA ASP A 4 -13.41 5.58 2.33
C ASP A 4 -12.39 5.99 3.43
N PRO A 5 -12.76 5.99 4.71
CA PRO A 5 -11.85 6.39 5.79
C PRO A 5 -10.56 5.57 5.84
N GLY A 6 -10.62 4.28 5.50
CA GLY A 6 -9.44 3.42 5.44
C GLY A 6 -8.51 3.79 4.30
N PHE A 7 -9.06 4.08 3.12
CA PHE A 7 -8.26 4.55 1.99
C PHE A 7 -7.61 5.92 2.27
N GLN A 8 -8.36 6.86 2.82
CA GLN A 8 -7.84 8.18 3.20
C GLN A 8 -6.71 8.07 4.24
N ALA A 9 -6.87 7.20 5.24
CA ALA A 9 -5.81 6.94 6.21
C ALA A 9 -4.54 6.37 5.54
N ALA A 10 -4.68 5.42 4.62
CA ALA A 10 -3.55 4.87 3.87
C ALA A 10 -2.84 5.94 2.99
N LEU A 11 -3.61 6.85 2.39
CA LEU A 11 -3.07 7.94 1.58
C LEU A 11 -2.31 8.96 2.45
N GLU A 12 -2.82 9.29 3.64
CA GLU A 12 -2.10 10.18 4.56
C GLU A 12 -0.80 9.56 5.10
N GLU A 13 -0.79 8.25 5.35
CA GLU A 13 0.44 7.50 5.67
C GLU A 13 1.47 7.57 4.53
N ALA A 14 1.02 7.39 3.27
CA ALA A 14 1.90 7.51 2.10
C ALA A 14 2.53 8.92 2.02
N LYS A 15 1.74 9.97 2.26
CA LYS A 15 2.21 11.35 2.32
C LYS A 15 3.18 11.59 3.50
N SER A 16 2.96 10.95 4.65
CA SER A 16 3.88 11.04 5.78
C SER A 16 5.24 10.46 5.41
N SER A 17 5.27 9.24 4.86
CA SER A 17 6.51 8.61 4.39
C SER A 17 7.26 9.49 3.39
N PHE A 18 6.54 10.07 2.42
CA PHE A 18 7.14 10.98 1.45
C PHE A 18 7.81 12.20 2.12
N LYS A 19 7.14 12.83 3.09
CA LYS A 19 7.68 13.97 3.85
C LYS A 19 8.90 13.58 4.69
N GLU A 20 8.98 12.32 5.11
CA GLU A 20 10.13 11.76 5.83
C GLU A 20 11.27 11.33 4.89
N GLY A 21 11.11 11.49 3.57
CA GLY A 21 12.07 11.05 2.55
C GLY A 21 12.03 9.55 2.24
N GLY A 22 11.03 8.84 2.75
CA GLY A 22 10.81 7.41 2.54
C GLY A 22 9.98 7.10 1.29
N VAL A 23 9.88 5.80 0.98
CA VAL A 23 9.07 5.29 -0.14
C VAL A 23 7.59 5.58 0.16
N PRO A 24 6.85 6.29 -0.70
CA PRO A 24 5.53 6.83 -0.36
C PRO A 24 4.41 5.81 -0.54
N ILE A 25 4.50 4.72 0.23
CA ILE A 25 3.54 3.64 0.26
C ILE A 25 2.98 3.57 1.67
N GLY A 26 1.69 3.84 1.81
CA GLY A 26 0.93 3.75 3.05
C GLY A 26 -0.13 2.65 3.00
N ALA A 27 -0.57 2.21 4.17
CA ALA A 27 -1.62 1.20 4.32
C ALA A 27 -2.47 1.45 5.56
N CYS A 28 -3.69 0.92 5.52
CA CYS A 28 -4.62 0.89 6.63
C CYS A 28 -5.29 -0.48 6.68
N LEU A 29 -5.33 -1.09 7.86
CA LEU A 29 -6.07 -2.32 8.12
C LEU A 29 -7.41 -1.95 8.77
N VAL A 30 -8.51 -2.36 8.13
CA VAL A 30 -9.87 -2.09 8.59
C VAL A 30 -10.55 -3.39 8.98
N GLY A 31 -11.16 -3.40 10.17
CA GLY A 31 -11.96 -4.50 10.70
C GLY A 31 -13.27 -4.66 9.93
N ALA A 32 -13.90 -5.82 10.08
CA ALA A 32 -15.17 -6.12 9.41
C ALA A 32 -16.33 -5.20 9.85
N ASP A 33 -16.21 -4.59 11.04
CA ASP A 33 -17.14 -3.59 11.60
C ASP A 33 -16.85 -2.16 11.11
N GLY A 34 -15.82 -1.97 10.26
CA GLY A 34 -15.38 -0.67 9.78
C GLY A 34 -14.37 0.03 10.70
N THR A 35 -13.99 -0.57 11.81
CA THR A 35 -12.99 0.01 12.73
C THR A 35 -11.60 -0.02 12.12
N ILE A 36 -10.86 1.08 12.18
CA ILE A 36 -9.43 1.08 11.81
C ILE A 36 -8.64 0.34 12.89
N LEU A 37 -8.05 -0.80 12.52
CA LEU A 37 -7.24 -1.64 13.41
C LEU A 37 -5.78 -1.18 13.48
N GLY A 38 -5.30 -0.52 12.43
CA GLY A 38 -3.95 0.05 12.39
C GLY A 38 -3.62 0.69 11.05
N THR A 39 -2.68 1.62 11.08
CA THR A 39 -2.15 2.32 9.90
C THR A 39 -0.63 2.26 9.92
N GLY A 40 -0.01 2.53 8.77
CA GLY A 40 1.43 2.72 8.69
C GLY A 40 1.91 2.90 7.26
N HIS A 41 3.18 3.24 7.12
CA HIS A 41 3.85 3.39 5.83
C HIS A 41 5.20 2.65 5.79
N ASN A 42 5.78 2.58 4.59
CA ASN A 42 7.06 1.92 4.36
C ASN A 42 8.18 2.56 5.18
N MET A 43 8.95 1.75 5.92
CA MET A 43 10.03 2.21 6.81
C MET A 43 11.42 1.81 6.30
N ARG A 44 11.59 1.58 5.00
CA ARG A 44 12.89 1.21 4.40
C ARG A 44 13.94 2.27 4.67
N VAL A 45 13.61 3.54 4.43
CA VAL A 45 14.55 4.66 4.58
C VAL A 45 14.68 5.05 6.06
N GLN A 46 13.55 5.22 6.75
CA GLN A 46 13.46 5.70 8.12
C GLN A 46 14.15 4.78 9.14
N LYS A 47 14.13 3.46 8.89
CA LYS A 47 14.67 2.46 9.82
C LYS A 47 15.71 1.55 9.18
N GLY A 48 16.14 1.81 7.94
CA GLY A 48 17.04 0.92 7.21
C GLY A 48 16.49 -0.51 7.06
N SER A 49 15.17 -0.67 7.03
CA SER A 49 14.54 -1.99 7.14
C SER A 49 14.31 -2.63 5.78
N ALA A 50 14.73 -3.88 5.63
CA ALA A 50 14.48 -4.68 4.42
C ALA A 50 13.06 -5.29 4.37
N THR A 51 12.31 -5.27 5.48
CA THR A 51 11.04 -6.02 5.60
C THR A 51 9.86 -5.15 6.01
N LEU A 52 10.09 -3.95 6.57
CA LEU A 52 9.04 -3.02 6.95
C LEU A 52 8.50 -2.27 5.72
N HIS A 53 7.99 -3.05 4.77
CA HIS A 53 6.98 -2.59 3.83
C HIS A 53 5.63 -2.45 4.55
N VAL A 54 4.61 -2.11 3.77
CA VAL A 54 3.21 -2.11 4.19
C VAL A 54 2.36 -2.94 3.24
N TRP A 55 1.03 -2.86 3.30
CA TRP A 55 0.12 -3.63 2.45
C TRP A 55 0.11 -3.16 0.98
N ASN A 56 1.27 -3.20 0.35
CA ASN A 56 1.46 -3.02 -1.10
C ASN A 56 1.38 -4.39 -1.80
N PRO A 57 1.09 -4.48 -3.10
CA PRO A 57 0.88 -5.77 -3.75
C PRO A 57 2.17 -6.55 -4.06
N CYS A 58 3.33 -6.32 -3.42
CA CYS A 58 4.50 -7.19 -3.67
C CYS A 58 4.28 -8.60 -3.10
N ASP A 59 5.03 -9.60 -3.58
CA ASP A 59 4.81 -11.01 -3.21
C ASP A 59 4.87 -11.27 -1.70
N MET A 60 5.73 -10.56 -0.97
CA MET A 60 5.81 -10.66 0.49
C MET A 60 4.48 -10.24 1.15
N CYS A 61 3.98 -9.08 0.79
CA CYS A 61 2.77 -8.50 1.36
C CYS A 61 1.52 -9.23 0.88
N THR A 62 1.51 -9.67 -0.38
CA THR A 62 0.51 -10.60 -0.90
C THR A 62 0.50 -11.91 -0.10
N GLY A 63 1.66 -12.48 0.21
CA GLY A 63 1.79 -13.66 1.07
C GLY A 63 1.19 -13.41 2.46
N ALA A 64 1.45 -12.24 3.06
CA ALA A 64 0.86 -11.84 4.34
C ALA A 64 -0.67 -11.75 4.27
N CYS A 65 -1.23 -11.14 3.22
CA CYS A 65 -2.69 -11.07 3.02
C CYS A 65 -3.31 -12.46 2.99
N VAL A 66 -2.69 -13.40 2.26
CA VAL A 66 -3.15 -14.79 2.16
C VAL A 66 -3.03 -15.53 3.49
N MET A 67 -1.90 -15.35 4.19
CA MET A 67 -1.63 -16.00 5.49
C MET A 67 -2.65 -15.58 6.55
N TYR A 68 -2.92 -14.27 6.66
CA TYR A 68 -3.87 -13.71 7.62
C TYR A 68 -5.33 -13.77 7.14
N LYS A 69 -5.58 -14.35 5.96
CA LYS A 69 -6.92 -14.53 5.39
C LYS A 69 -7.69 -13.21 5.26
N VAL A 70 -7.01 -12.17 4.77
CA VAL A 70 -7.67 -10.90 4.49
C VAL A 70 -8.69 -11.09 3.39
N ALA A 71 -9.93 -10.66 3.65
CA ALA A 71 -11.04 -10.87 2.75
C ALA A 71 -11.00 -9.96 1.51
N ARG A 72 -10.42 -8.77 1.65
CA ARG A 72 -10.43 -7.74 0.61
C ARG A 72 -9.18 -6.85 0.70
N VAL A 73 -8.60 -6.54 -0.46
CA VAL A 73 -7.51 -5.57 -0.62
C VAL A 73 -7.99 -4.47 -1.57
N VAL A 74 -7.82 -3.21 -1.16
CA VAL A 74 -8.10 -2.04 -1.98
C VAL A 74 -6.76 -1.37 -2.28
N ILE A 75 -6.43 -1.23 -3.56
CA ILE A 75 -5.15 -0.72 -4.04
C ILE A 75 -5.38 0.67 -4.62
N GLY A 76 -4.57 1.65 -4.22
CA GLY A 76 -4.67 3.02 -4.74
C GLY A 76 -4.40 3.08 -6.24
N GLU A 77 -3.28 2.53 -6.69
CA GLU A 77 -2.89 2.46 -8.10
C GLU A 77 -1.98 1.25 -8.34
N ASN A 78 -1.91 0.78 -9.59
CA ASN A 78 -1.05 -0.32 -10.00
C ASN A 78 -0.35 -0.08 -11.35
N LYS A 79 -0.18 1.19 -11.75
CA LYS A 79 0.55 1.55 -12.97
C LYS A 79 2.04 1.62 -12.72
N THR A 80 2.41 2.15 -11.55
CA THR A 80 3.81 2.32 -11.19
C THR A 80 4.46 1.00 -10.79
N PHE A 81 3.67 0.11 -10.18
CA PHE A 81 4.09 -1.21 -9.77
C PHE A 81 2.91 -2.18 -9.82
N ILE A 82 3.13 -3.35 -10.41
CA ILE A 82 2.20 -4.49 -10.39
C ILE A 82 2.92 -5.63 -9.68
N GLY A 83 2.23 -6.33 -8.79
CA GLY A 83 2.78 -7.49 -8.10
C GLY A 83 1.82 -8.67 -8.10
N GLY A 84 1.48 -9.15 -6.91
CA GLY A 84 0.71 -10.37 -6.65
C GLY A 84 -0.81 -10.22 -6.72
N GLU A 85 -1.36 -9.20 -7.39
CA GLU A 85 -2.82 -8.99 -7.46
C GLU A 85 -3.55 -10.17 -8.09
N ALA A 86 -2.97 -10.78 -9.13
CA ALA A 86 -3.53 -11.97 -9.76
C ALA A 86 -3.57 -13.16 -8.79
N TYR A 87 -2.54 -13.31 -7.96
CA TYR A 87 -2.48 -14.38 -6.97
C TYR A 87 -3.47 -14.15 -5.82
N LEU A 88 -3.64 -12.92 -5.34
CA LEU A 88 -4.70 -12.58 -4.38
C LEU A 88 -6.08 -13.02 -4.89
N LYS A 89 -6.42 -12.66 -6.13
CA LYS A 89 -7.68 -13.06 -6.77
C LYS A 89 -7.82 -14.57 -6.89
N GLN A 90 -6.74 -15.27 -7.30
CA GLN A 90 -6.73 -16.73 -7.37
C GLN A 90 -7.01 -17.39 -6.01
N ARG A 91 -6.56 -16.77 -4.91
CA ARG A 91 -6.80 -17.23 -3.54
C ARG A 91 -8.17 -16.84 -2.99
N GLY A 92 -9.03 -16.23 -3.80
CA GLY A 92 -10.39 -15.83 -3.43
C GLY A 92 -10.47 -14.49 -2.69
N ILE A 93 -9.37 -13.74 -2.62
CA ILE A 93 -9.35 -12.41 -1.99
C ILE A 93 -9.90 -11.40 -3.00
N LYS A 94 -10.86 -10.58 -2.58
CA LYS A 94 -11.38 -9.50 -3.43
C LYS A 94 -10.32 -8.42 -3.59
N VAL A 95 -10.01 -8.02 -4.83
CA VAL A 95 -9.05 -6.95 -5.12
C VAL A 95 -9.72 -5.87 -5.95
N ASP A 96 -9.75 -4.66 -5.42
CA ASP A 96 -10.22 -3.46 -6.12
C ASP A 96 -9.04 -2.50 -6.34
N VAL A 97 -8.91 -1.95 -7.54
CA VAL A 97 -7.89 -0.94 -7.88
C VAL A 97 -8.62 0.37 -8.16
N LEU A 98 -8.28 1.42 -7.42
CA LEU A 98 -8.99 2.70 -7.50
C LEU A 98 -8.49 3.60 -8.64
N GLU A 99 -7.29 3.33 -9.19
CA GLU A 99 -6.65 4.16 -10.21
C GLU A 99 -6.47 5.62 -9.75
N ASN A 100 -6.24 5.82 -8.44
CA ASN A 100 -6.18 7.13 -7.82
C ASN A 100 -4.97 7.95 -8.32
N GLU A 101 -5.26 9.14 -8.85
CA GLU A 101 -4.25 10.01 -9.46
C GLU A 101 -3.26 10.61 -8.47
N GLU A 102 -3.65 10.78 -7.20
CA GLU A 102 -2.75 11.30 -6.17
C GLU A 102 -1.71 10.26 -5.77
N CYS A 103 -2.11 9.00 -5.60
CA CYS A 103 -1.18 7.88 -5.41
C CYS A 103 -0.17 7.77 -6.57
N LYS A 104 -0.65 7.86 -7.82
CA LYS A 104 0.22 7.78 -9.01
C LYS A 104 1.26 8.90 -9.02
N LYS A 105 0.81 10.14 -8.82
CA LYS A 105 1.71 11.31 -8.81
C LYS A 105 2.77 11.21 -7.72
N LEU A 106 2.37 10.79 -6.51
CA LEU A 106 3.28 10.68 -5.39
C LEU A 106 4.36 9.60 -5.64
N MET A 107 3.94 8.45 -6.16
CA MET A 107 4.86 7.38 -6.54
C MET A 107 5.80 7.77 -7.69
N GLN A 108 5.26 8.39 -8.75
CA GLN A 108 6.06 8.87 -9.89
C GLN A 108 7.11 9.90 -9.45
N GLN A 109 6.72 10.88 -8.64
CA GLN A 109 7.63 11.89 -8.11
C GLN A 109 8.75 11.26 -7.28
N PHE A 110 8.42 10.27 -6.43
CA PHE A 110 9.45 9.58 -5.65
C PHE A 110 10.43 8.81 -6.53
N ILE A 111 9.93 8.05 -7.51
CA ILE A 111 10.76 7.25 -8.40
C ILE A 111 11.69 8.13 -9.23
N GLU A 112 11.17 9.22 -9.81
CA GLU A 112 11.99 10.17 -10.59
C GLU A 112 13.14 10.77 -9.77
N GLN A 113 12.91 11.00 -8.47
CA GLN A 113 13.89 11.62 -7.57
C GLN A 113 14.84 10.62 -6.90
N ASN A 114 14.46 9.34 -6.80
CA ASN A 114 15.12 8.34 -5.94
C ASN A 114 15.24 6.97 -6.63
N LEU A 115 15.68 6.95 -7.89
CA LEU A 115 15.82 5.73 -8.72
C LEU A 115 16.71 4.64 -8.10
N ASP A 116 17.69 4.99 -7.27
CA ASP A 116 18.59 4.07 -6.60
C ASP A 116 17.99 3.43 -5.33
N VAL A 117 16.90 4.03 -4.84
CA VAL A 117 16.25 3.69 -3.58
C VAL A 117 14.94 2.92 -3.79
N TRP A 118 14.38 3.01 -5.01
CA TRP A 118 13.24 2.24 -5.53
C TRP A 118 13.70 0.88 -6.06
#